data_AF-A0A849PVY3-F1
#
_entry.id   AF-A0A849PVY3-F1
#
_cell.length_a   1.000
_cell.length_b   1.000
_cell.length_c   1.000
_cell.angle_alpha   90.00
_cell.angle_beta   90.00
_cell.angle_gamma   90.00
#
_symmetry.space_group_name_H-M   'P 1'
#
loop_
_entity.id
_entity.type
_entity.pdbx_description
1 polymer ?
#
loop_
_entity_poly.entity_id
_entity_poly.type
_entity_poly.pdbx_seq_one_letter_code
_entity_poly.pdbx_strand_id
1 'polypeptide(L)' 'MKTQVIQSSSLEVKKETVNKAIRICVNCGSLSVNIENYGIFCKECGIFFDVKEDKNE' A
#
# COMPACT_ATOMS: atom_id res chain seq x y z
N MET A 1 21.12 -39.96 -30.04
CA MET A 1 20.24 -39.21 -29.11
C MET A 1 20.16 -37.77 -29.58
N LYS A 2 18.99 -37.32 -30.06
CA LYS A 2 18.71 -35.90 -30.35
C LYS A 2 17.36 -35.61 -29.72
N THR A 3 17.41 -35.01 -28.54
CA THR A 3 16.24 -34.69 -27.72
C THR A 3 15.61 -33.40 -28.22
N GLN A 4 14.28 -33.39 -28.17
CA GLN A 4 13.33 -32.47 -28.77
C GLN A 4 13.50 -31.03 -28.26
N VAL A 5 13.20 -30.07 -29.13
CA VAL A 5 12.98 -28.66 -28.78
C VAL A 5 11.71 -28.59 -27.93
N ILE A 6 11.86 -28.33 -26.64
CA ILE A 6 10.74 -28.09 -25.73
C ILE A 6 10.40 -26.60 -25.82
N GLN A 7 9.26 -26.32 -26.44
CA GLN A 7 8.59 -25.03 -26.41
C GLN A 7 7.97 -24.85 -25.01
N SER A 8 8.67 -24.17 -24.11
CA SER A 8 8.18 -23.86 -22.76
C SER A 8 7.55 -22.47 -22.75
N SER A 9 6.32 -22.35 -23.23
CA SER A 9 5.44 -21.25 -22.85
C SER A 9 4.93 -21.49 -21.42
N SER A 10 5.43 -20.73 -20.45
CA SER A 10 4.78 -20.48 -19.16
C SER A 10 5.41 -19.23 -18.55
N LEU A 11 4.72 -18.09 -18.64
CA LEU A 11 3.93 -17.60 -17.50
C LEU A 11 4.77 -17.31 -16.25
N GLU A 12 5.81 -16.49 -16.36
CA GLU A 12 6.24 -15.66 -15.22
C GLU A 12 5.50 -14.32 -15.27
N VAL A 13 4.17 -14.42 -15.20
CA VAL A 13 3.26 -13.30 -14.94
C VAL A 13 3.30 -13.03 -13.44
N LYS A 14 3.50 -11.75 -13.09
CA LYS A 14 3.29 -11.11 -11.78
C LYS A 14 4.39 -11.31 -10.72
N LYS A 15 5.55 -10.71 -10.97
CA LYS A 15 6.20 -9.94 -9.90
C LYS A 15 5.23 -8.81 -9.49
N GLU A 16 5.15 -8.55 -8.19
CA GLU A 16 4.53 -7.37 -7.59
C GLU A 16 3.00 -7.42 -7.39
N THR A 17 2.52 -8.34 -6.55
CA THR A 17 1.36 -8.02 -5.71
C THR A 17 1.79 -6.95 -4.69
N VAL A 18 1.88 -5.69 -5.13
CA VAL A 18 2.01 -4.56 -4.21
C VAL A 18 0.64 -4.36 -3.60
N ASN A 19 0.43 -4.91 -2.40
CA ASN A 19 -0.76 -4.59 -1.62
C ASN A 19 -0.59 -3.18 -1.06
N LYS A 20 -0.81 -2.18 -1.93
CA LYS A 20 -0.74 -0.77 -1.57
C LYS A 20 -1.95 -0.47 -0.69
N ALA A 21 -1.76 -0.46 0.62
CA ALA A 21 -2.80 -0.07 1.56
C ALA A 21 -3.31 1.34 1.19
N ILE A 22 -4.57 1.41 0.77
CA ILE A 22 -5.25 2.68 0.48
C ILE A 22 -5.63 3.29 1.82
N ARG A 23 -5.16 4.51 2.08
CA ARG A 23 -5.52 5.27 3.28
C ARG A 23 -6.60 6.27 2.92
N ILE A 24 -7.66 6.30 3.73
CA ILE A 24 -8.82 7.16 3.55
C ILE A 24 -9.00 7.98 4.82
N CYS A 25 -9.26 9.28 4.68
CA CYS A 25 -9.62 10.14 5.79
C CYS A 25 -11.00 9.73 6.34
N VAL A 26 -11.05 9.29 7.59
CA VAL A 26 -12.31 8.84 8.21
C VAL A 26 -13.34 9.96 8.40
N ASN A 27 -12.90 11.22 8.39
CA ASN A 27 -13.80 12.36 8.56
C ASN A 27 -14.51 12.77 7.26
N CYS A 28 -13.82 12.75 6.12
CA CYS A 28 -14.35 13.27 4.85
C CYS A 28 -14.31 12.27 3.68
N GLY A 29 -13.80 11.07 3.87
CA GLY A 29 -13.67 10.05 2.81
C GLY A 29 -12.55 10.34 1.79
N SER A 30 -11.77 11.39 1.99
CA SER A 30 -10.72 11.78 1.05
C SER A 30 -9.54 10.80 1.04
N LEU A 31 -9.03 10.51 -0.15
CA LEU A 31 -7.76 9.80 -0.35
C LEU A 31 -6.54 10.70 -0.25
N SER A 32 -6.74 12.02 -0.19
CA SER A 32 -5.69 13.05 -0.12
C SER A 32 -5.16 13.18 1.31
N VAL A 33 -4.53 12.11 1.80
CA VAL A 33 -3.89 12.06 3.11
C VAL A 33 -2.37 12.07 2.97
N ASN A 34 -1.68 12.81 3.84
CA ASN A 34 -0.24 12.81 3.99
C ASN A 34 0.15 12.07 5.27
N ILE A 35 1.22 11.28 5.22
CA ILE A 35 1.73 10.58 6.39
C ILE A 35 2.94 11.36 6.85
N GLU A 36 2.93 11.75 8.11
CA GLU A 36 4.02 12.41 8.79
C GLU A 36 4.54 11.51 9.91
N ASN A 37 5.73 11.79 10.44
CA ASN A 37 6.38 10.91 11.42
C ASN A 37 5.53 10.66 12.68
N TYR A 38 4.60 11.56 13.01
CA TYR A 38 3.79 11.51 14.23
C TYR A 38 2.30 11.28 13.95
N GLY A 39 1.89 11.17 12.68
CA GLY A 39 0.46 11.08 12.38
C GLY A 39 0.10 11.14 10.90
N ILE A 40 -1.20 11.26 10.64
CA ILE A 40 -1.77 11.32 9.30
C ILE A 40 -2.58 12.61 9.17
N PHE A 41 -2.23 13.44 8.20
CA PHE A 41 -2.92 14.69 7.90
C PHE A 41 -3.80 14.57 6.65
N CYS A 42 -5.07 14.99 6.73
CA CYS A 42 -5.93 15.10 5.56
C CYS A 42 -5.87 16.50 4.95
N LYS A 43 -5.48 16.59 3.68
CA LYS A 43 -5.35 17.87 2.97
C LYS A 43 -6.67 18.56 2.67
N GLU A 44 -7.77 17.81 2.58
CA GLU A 44 -9.08 18.39 2.23
C GLU A 44 -9.82 18.97 3.43
N CYS A 45 -9.92 18.22 4.53
CA CYS A 45 -10.61 18.69 5.72
C CYS A 45 -9.70 19.30 6.80
N GLY A 46 -8.38 19.23 6.61
CA GLY A 46 -7.40 19.79 7.55
C GLY A 46 -7.25 19.03 8.87
N ILE A 47 -7.80 17.82 8.98
CA ILE A 47 -7.75 17.02 10.21
C ILE A 47 -6.43 16.27 10.29
N PHE A 48 -5.85 16.28 11.49
CA PHE A 48 -4.67 15.51 11.86
C PHE A 48 -5.05 14.37 12.80
N PHE A 49 -4.66 13.14 12.44
CA PHE A 49 -4.81 11.94 13.24
C PHE A 49 -3.45 11.59 13.84
N ASP A 50 -3.31 11.80 15.15
CA ASP A 50 -2.11 11.44 15.89
C ASP A 50 -2.03 9.91 16.00
N VAL A 51 -0.92 9.33 15.54
CA VAL A 51 -0.66 7.90 15.74
C VAL A 51 0.19 7.80 16.99
N LYS A 52 -0.47 7.82 18.15
CA LYS A 52 0.21 7.50 19.40
C LYS A 52 0.76 6.10 19.28
N GLU A 53 2.08 5.95 19.40
CA GLU A 53 2.64 4.66 19.79
C GLU A 53 2.02 4.34 21.15
N ASP A 54 1.13 3.36 21.20
CA ASP A 54 0.70 2.72 22.44
C ASP A 54 1.97 2.18 23.11
N LYS A 55 2.59 3.00 23.95
CA LYS A 55 3.51 2.53 24.97
C LYS A 55 2.64 1.75 25.95
N ASN A 56 2.50 0.45 25.69
CA ASN A 56 2.13 -0.51 26.70
C ASN A 56 3.14 -0.35 27.85
N GLU A 57 2.74 0.35 28.90
CA GLU A 57 3.36 0.33 30.23
C GLU A 57 2.44 -0.43 31.17
#